data_AF-A0A147JRP0-F1
#
_entry.id   AF-A0A147JRP0-F1
#
_cell.length_a   1.000
_cell.length_b   1.000
_cell.length_c   1.000
_cell.angle_alpha   90.00
_cell.angle_beta   90.00
_cell.angle_gamma   90.00
#
_symmetry.space_group_name_H-M   'P 1'
#
loop_
_entity.id
_entity.type
_entity.pdbx_description
1 polymer ?
#
loop_
_entity_poly.entity_id
_entity_poly.type
_entity_poly.pdbx_seq_one_letter_code
_entity_poly.pdbx_strand_id
1 'polypeptide(L)'
;MSIGLITVTKDINEPRLPSLRDKLKARKSEIEIWSVDDLTNGADRSKFGIMGSPTSIYKITIPSVEGRRGKIFRGTPDEAAQKFVEELEKILKV
;
A
#
# COMPACT_ATOMS: atom_id res chain seq x y z
N MET A 1 -17.38 -7.80 28.79
CA MET A 1 -17.31 -7.82 27.31
C MET A 1 -16.04 -7.07 26.94
N SER A 2 -14.99 -7.76 26.49
CA SER A 2 -13.73 -7.13 26.10
C SER A 2 -13.87 -6.53 24.70
N ILE A 3 -13.53 -5.25 24.56
CA ILE A 3 -13.50 -4.54 23.28
C ILE A 3 -12.12 -4.80 22.66
N GLY A 4 -12.07 -5.21 21.39
CA GLY A 4 -10.84 -5.50 20.67
C GLY A 4 -10.71 -4.68 19.40
N LEU A 5 -9.50 -4.24 19.07
CA LEU A 5 -9.17 -3.58 17.81
C LEU A 5 -8.46 -4.58 16.90
N ILE A 6 -8.95 -4.75 15.68
CA ILE A 6 -8.38 -5.66 14.67
C ILE A 6 -7.96 -4.82 13.46
N THR A 7 -6.68 -4.89 13.09
CA THR A 7 -6.19 -4.41 11.80
C THR A 7 -6.14 -5.57 10.82
N VAL A 8 -6.36 -5.28 9.54
CA VAL A 8 -6.36 -6.29 8.48
C VAL A 8 -5.34 -5.95 7.41
N THR A 9 -4.71 -6.97 6.82
CA THR A 9 -3.83 -6.81 5.65
C THR A 9 -4.66 -6.93 4.36
N LYS A 10 -4.05 -6.56 3.23
CA LYS A 10 -4.71 -6.64 1.91
C LYS A 10 -5.10 -8.06 1.52
N ASP A 11 -4.44 -9.07 2.09
CA ASP A 11 -4.61 -10.47 1.73
C ASP A 11 -5.74 -11.17 2.49
N ILE A 12 -6.44 -10.46 3.39
CA ILE A 12 -7.50 -11.08 4.21
C ILE A 12 -8.69 -11.58 3.37
N ASN A 13 -8.99 -10.93 2.23
CA ASN A 13 -10.02 -11.34 1.29
C ASN A 13 -9.90 -10.60 -0.06
N GLU A 14 -10.78 -10.95 -0.99
CA GLU A 14 -11.01 -10.20 -2.23
C GLU A 14 -12.32 -9.38 -2.10
N PRO A 15 -12.26 -8.03 -2.05
CA PRO A 15 -13.47 -7.20 -1.95
C PRO A 15 -14.42 -7.40 -3.14
N ARG A 16 -15.68 -7.70 -2.87
CA ARG A 16 -16.72 -7.87 -3.91
C ARG A 16 -16.96 -6.59 -4.71
N LEU A 17 -17.30 -6.74 -5.99
CA LEU A 17 -17.77 -5.61 -6.80
C LEU A 17 -19.20 -5.19 -6.37
N PRO A 18 -19.49 -3.87 -6.31
CA PRO A 18 -20.83 -3.39 -6.00
C PRO A 18 -21.78 -3.57 -7.19
N SER A 19 -23.03 -3.91 -6.91
CA SER A 19 -24.09 -3.96 -7.91
C SER A 19 -24.49 -2.55 -8.39
N LEU A 20 -25.16 -2.44 -9.54
CA LEU A 20 -25.72 -1.15 -10.00
C LEU A 20 -26.69 -0.55 -8.96
N ARG A 21 -27.51 -1.40 -8.34
CA ARG A 21 -28.46 -1.00 -7.29
C ARG A 21 -27.73 -0.39 -6.08
N ASP A 22 -26.65 -1.02 -5.63
CA ASP A 22 -25.85 -0.53 -4.51
C ASP A 22 -25.20 0.81 -4.84
N LYS A 23 -24.68 0.98 -6.07
CA LYS A 23 -24.11 2.26 -6.52
C LYS A 23 -25.16 3.38 -6.53
N LEU A 24 -26.37 3.11 -7.02
CA LEU A 24 -27.47 4.08 -7.03
C LEU A 24 -27.94 4.45 -5.61
N LYS A 25 -27.95 3.48 -4.70
CA LYS A 25 -28.25 3.72 -3.28
C LYS A 25 -27.17 4.60 -2.64
N ALA A 26 -25.90 4.23 -2.79
CA ALA A 26 -24.77 4.97 -2.24
C ALA A 26 -24.73 6.42 -2.74
N ARG A 27 -25.03 6.67 -4.02
CA ARG A 27 -25.09 8.02 -4.59
C ARG A 27 -26.14 8.92 -3.92
N LYS A 28 -27.21 8.33 -3.39
CA LYS A 28 -28.32 9.07 -2.73
C LYS A 28 -28.15 9.13 -1.20
N SER A 29 -27.19 8.39 -0.65
CA SER A 29 -26.94 8.41 0.79
C SER A 29 -26.44 9.79 1.20
N GLU A 30 -26.99 10.31 2.28
CA GLU A 30 -26.41 11.46 2.97
C GLU A 30 -25.13 11.00 3.67
N ILE A 31 -24.03 11.69 3.39
CA ILE A 31 -22.75 11.44 4.04
C ILE A 31 -22.58 12.52 5.09
N GLU A 32 -22.58 12.09 6.35
CA GLU A 32 -22.28 12.97 7.46
C GLU A 32 -20.82 13.45 7.35
N ILE A 33 -20.62 14.77 7.38
CA ILE A 33 -19.31 15.39 7.30
C ILE A 33 -18.99 15.96 8.66
N TRP A 34 -17.95 15.43 9.30
CA TRP A 34 -17.42 15.97 10.54
C TRP A 34 -16.24 16.90 10.26
N SER A 35 -16.27 18.04 10.92
CA SER A 35 -15.18 19.00 11.05
C SER A 35 -14.40 18.76 12.35
N VAL A 36 -13.36 19.56 12.56
CA VAL A 36 -12.62 19.56 13.83
C VAL A 36 -13.54 19.95 15.01
N ASP A 37 -14.48 20.85 14.77
CA ASP A 37 -15.38 21.38 15.81
C ASP A 37 -16.37 20.33 16.31
N ASP A 38 -16.69 19.32 15.49
CA ASP A 38 -17.55 18.20 15.87
C ASP A 38 -16.85 17.21 16.83
N LEU A 39 -15.52 17.28 16.94
CA LEU A 39 -14.70 16.36 17.74
C LEU A 39 -14.17 16.98 19.06
N THR A 40 -14.42 18.27 19.31
CA THR A 40 -13.80 19.01 20.41
C THR A 40 -14.23 18.55 21.81
N ASN A 41 -15.32 17.79 21.93
CA ASN A 41 -15.82 17.28 23.21
C ASN A 41 -15.00 16.09 23.77
N GLY A 42 -14.10 15.51 22.97
CA GLY A 42 -13.31 14.34 23.38
C GLY A 42 -11.88 14.30 22.85
N ALA A 43 -11.47 15.32 22.09
CA ALA A 43 -10.17 15.33 21.44
C ALA A 43 -9.46 16.69 21.55
N ASP A 44 -8.17 16.63 21.86
CA ASP A 44 -7.30 17.80 21.96
C ASP A 44 -6.83 18.22 20.55
N ARG A 45 -7.20 19.43 20.14
CA ARG A 45 -6.85 19.99 18.83
C ARG A 45 -5.34 20.08 18.61
N SER A 46 -4.53 20.20 19.66
CA SER A 46 -3.07 20.21 19.57
C SER A 46 -2.51 18.90 19.00
N LYS A 47 -3.27 17.81 19.08
CA LYS A 47 -2.91 16.47 18.61
C LYS A 47 -3.35 16.18 17.18
N PHE A 48 -3.88 17.16 16.45
CA PHE A 48 -4.35 16.98 15.08
C PHE A 48 -3.32 17.42 14.04
N GLY A 49 -3.36 16.74 12.89
CA GLY A 49 -2.58 17.08 11.70
C GLY A 49 -1.07 17.11 11.95
N ILE A 50 -0.38 18.00 11.23
CA ILE A 50 1.08 18.17 11.32
C ILE A 50 1.50 18.62 12.73
N MET A 51 0.72 19.50 13.35
CA MET A 51 0.99 20.03 14.69
C MET A 51 1.02 18.92 15.75
N GLY A 52 0.13 17.94 15.65
CA GLY A 52 0.06 16.80 16.56
C GLY A 52 0.96 15.61 16.19
N SER A 53 1.64 15.66 15.05
CA SER A 53 2.42 14.53 14.56
C SER A 53 3.78 14.46 15.28
N PRO A 54 4.12 13.33 15.93
CA PRO A 54 5.43 13.16 16.57
C PRO A 54 6.59 13.04 15.55
N THR A 55 6.26 12.83 14.27
CA THR A 55 7.24 12.68 13.18
C THR A 55 6.96 13.71 12.08
N SER A 56 8.02 14.23 11.45
CA SER A 56 7.91 15.17 10.33
C SER A 56 8.78 14.71 9.15
N ILE A 57 8.24 14.83 7.94
CA ILE A 57 8.98 14.50 6.71
C ILE A 57 9.97 15.63 6.44
N TYR A 58 11.27 15.35 6.60
CA TYR A 58 12.33 16.32 6.33
C TYR A 58 12.71 16.38 4.85
N LYS A 59 12.81 15.22 4.18
CA LYS A 59 13.19 15.12 2.78
C LYS A 59 12.58 13.87 2.15
N ILE A 60 11.95 14.04 1.00
CA ILE A 60 11.53 12.93 0.16
C ILE A 60 12.63 12.72 -0.86
N THR A 61 13.28 11.56 -0.81
CA THR A 61 14.26 11.15 -1.83
C THR A 61 13.68 9.94 -2.54
N ILE A 62 13.55 10.03 -3.86
CA ILE A 62 13.29 8.86 -4.69
C ILE A 62 14.63 8.14 -4.83
N PRO A 63 14.80 6.92 -4.32
CA PRO A 63 16.05 6.20 -4.50
C PRO A 63 16.28 6.01 -6.00
N SER A 64 17.40 6.52 -6.52
CA SER A 64 17.82 6.20 -7.88
C SER A 64 18.16 4.72 -7.94
N VAL A 65 17.67 4.01 -8.96
CA VAL A 65 17.98 2.58 -9.16
C VAL A 65 19.38 2.40 -9.78
N GLU A 66 20.31 3.29 -9.45
CA GLU A 66 21.67 3.31 -9.99
C GLU A 66 22.34 1.95 -9.74
N GLY A 67 22.87 1.36 -10.82
CA GLY A 67 23.53 0.06 -10.77
C GLY A 67 22.67 -1.15 -11.19
N ARG A 68 21.39 -0.99 -11.54
CA ARG A 68 20.57 -2.10 -12.09
C ARG A 68 21.03 -2.48 -13.50
N ARG A 69 21.99 -3.40 -13.60
CA ARG A 69 22.43 -4.03 -14.86
C ARG A 69 21.58 -5.26 -15.14
N GLY A 70 20.41 -5.07 -15.73
CA GLY A 70 19.60 -6.18 -16.22
C GLY A 70 20.34 -6.94 -17.33
N LYS A 71 20.50 -8.25 -17.19
CA LYS A 71 21.05 -9.12 -18.24
C LYS A 71 19.88 -9.74 -19.02
N ILE A 72 19.83 -9.48 -20.33
CA ILE A 72 18.82 -10.09 -21.21
C ILE A 72 19.44 -11.35 -21.82
N PHE A 73 18.79 -12.49 -21.60
CA PHE A 73 19.19 -13.76 -22.20
C PHE A 73 18.44 -13.94 -23.54
N ARG A 74 19.19 -14.12 -24.62
CA ARG A 74 18.67 -14.27 -26.00
C ARG A 74 18.98 -15.68 -26.52
N GLY A 75 18.15 -16.15 -27.44
CA GLY A 75 18.23 -17.49 -28.03
C GLY A 75 16.84 -18.10 -28.18
N THR A 76 16.78 -19.42 -28.35
CA THR A 76 15.53 -20.18 -28.17
C THR A 76 15.10 -20.14 -26.69
N PRO A 77 13.83 -20.45 -26.38
CA PRO A 77 13.37 -20.52 -24.98
C PRO A 77 14.26 -21.41 -24.09
N ASP A 78 14.68 -22.57 -24.59
CA ASP A 78 15.50 -23.51 -23.84
C ASP A 78 16.91 -22.95 -23.57
N GLU A 79 17.54 -22.35 -24.58
CA GLU A 79 18.86 -21.73 -24.42
C GLU A 79 18.84 -20.53 -23.46
N ALA A 80 17.79 -19.72 -23.53
CA ALA A 80 17.63 -18.55 -22.67
C ALA A 80 17.39 -18.98 -21.21
N ALA A 81 16.56 -20.00 -20.99
CA ALA A 81 16.28 -20.56 -19.67
C ALA A 81 17.54 -21.18 -19.05
N GLN A 82 18.31 -21.96 -19.82
CA GLN A 82 19.56 -22.56 -19.35
C GLN A 82 20.56 -21.48 -18.91
N LYS A 83 20.82 -20.47 -19.75
CA LYS A 83 21.75 -19.38 -19.42
C LYS A 83 21.28 -18.55 -18.22
N PHE A 84 19.97 -18.42 -18.02
CA PHE A 84 19.38 -17.74 -16.87
C PHE A 84 19.64 -18.51 -15.57
N VAL A 85 19.39 -19.83 -15.56
CA VAL A 85 19.64 -20.69 -14.39
C VAL A 85 21.14 -20.70 -14.04
N GLU A 86 22.02 -20.86 -15.03
CA GLU A 86 23.47 -20.81 -14.82
C GLU A 86 23.94 -19.47 -14.20
N GLU A 87 23.32 -18.36 -14.56
CA GLU A 87 23.63 -17.06 -13.95
C GLU A 87 23.08 -16.94 -12.53
N LEU A 88 21.89 -17.50 -12.27
CA LEU A 88 21.29 -17.52 -10.94
C LEU A 88 22.09 -18.38 -9.95
N GLU A 89 22.55 -19.56 -10.36
CA GLU A 89 23.39 -20.45 -9.53
C GLU A 89 24.66 -19.72 -9.07
N LYS A 90 25.33 -19.01 -9.99
CA LYS A 90 26.50 -18.17 -9.66
C LYS A 90 26.20 -17.09 -8.61
N ILE A 91 25.02 -16.48 -8.66
CA ILE A 91 24.61 -15.43 -7.72
C ILE A 91 24.21 -16.03 -6.37
N LEU A 92 23.50 -17.16 -6.39
CA LEU A 92 22.97 -17.81 -5.19
C LEU A 92 24.02 -18.63 -4.44
N LYS A 93 25.23 -18.80 -4.99
CA LYS A 93 26.32 -19.61 -4.42
C LYS A 93 25.90 -21.04 -4.10
N VAL A 94 25.08 -21.62 -4.97
CA VAL A 94 24.76 -23.05 -4.98
C VAL A 94 25.60 -23.72 -6.05
#